data_AF-A0AB72X486-F1
#
_entry.id   AF-A0AB72X486-F1
#
_cell.length_a   1.000
_cell.length_b   1.000
_cell.length_c   1.000
_cell.angle_alpha   90.00
_cell.angle_beta   90.00
_cell.angle_gamma   90.00
#
_symmetry.space_group_name_H-M   'P 1'
#
loop_
_entity.id
_entity.type
_entity.pdbx_description
1 polymer ?
#
loop_
_entity_poly.entity_id
_entity_poly.type
_entity_poly.pdbx_seq_one_letter_code
_entity_poly.pdbx_strand_id
1 'polypeptide(L)'
;MKKASAAAFAALALAGCGDDASRSTAEKAPEVPARFACNEEGVRPYRHDMLSISDEVEVCNSMQASEGKLPSVQFFQDMSKAVAAFKIKGSKDDARELSYQLMNVIEARGQSSADDATKYKTIDMVFKMFNGWNGRITPRDVNVFLRNSGSLAHKLSDDGLIQSMAMVMENKKAAGL
;
A
#
# COMPACT_ATOMS: atom_id res chain seq x y z
N MET A 1 8.40 -58.13 38.37
CA MET A 1 9.64 -58.02 39.17
C MET A 1 10.74 -58.81 38.48
N LYS A 2 11.81 -58.13 38.04
CA LYS A 2 13.04 -58.55 37.30
C LYS A 2 13.38 -57.34 36.40
N LYS A 3 14.50 -56.61 36.49
CA LYS A 3 15.84 -56.82 37.05
C LYS A 3 16.52 -55.45 37.32
N ALA A 4 17.41 -55.46 38.32
CA ALA A 4 18.74 -54.81 38.48
C ALA A 4 18.96 -53.37 37.95
N SER A 5 19.22 -52.40 38.83
CA SER A 5 20.55 -51.94 39.33
C SER A 5 21.30 -51.09 38.30
N ALA A 6 21.38 -49.76 38.44
CA ALA A 6 22.16 -48.96 39.40
C ALA A 6 23.67 -48.90 39.09
N ALA A 7 24.11 -47.68 38.70
CA ALA A 7 25.42 -47.05 38.83
C ALA A 7 26.60 -47.69 38.06
N ALA A 8 27.68 -47.01 37.63
CA ALA A 8 28.26 -45.72 37.98
C ALA A 8 29.25 -45.28 36.88
N PHE A 9 29.48 -43.95 36.79
CA PHE A 9 30.75 -43.24 36.52
C PHE A 9 31.83 -43.88 35.61
N ALA A 10 32.25 -43.15 34.57
CA ALA A 10 33.53 -42.44 34.57
C ALA A 10 33.75 -41.70 33.25
N ALA A 11 34.14 -40.43 33.35
CA ALA A 11 34.65 -39.63 32.26
C ALA A 11 36.06 -40.10 31.87
N LEU A 12 36.40 -40.02 30.58
CA LEU A 12 37.76 -39.90 30.11
C LEU A 12 37.75 -39.08 28.81
N ALA A 13 38.29 -37.87 28.93
CA ALA A 13 38.64 -37.02 27.82
C ALA A 13 39.77 -37.67 27.02
N LEU A 14 39.59 -37.74 25.70
CA LEU A 14 40.69 -37.85 24.75
C LEU A 14 40.63 -36.62 23.86
N ALA A 15 41.60 -35.72 24.07
CA ALA A 15 42.02 -34.77 23.06
C ALA A 15 42.54 -35.55 21.85
N GLY A 16 41.86 -35.39 20.71
CA GLY A 16 42.31 -35.85 19.42
C GLY A 16 41.98 -34.78 18.40
N CYS A 17 43.02 -34.15 17.83
CA CYS A 17 42.92 -33.27 16.67
C CYS A 17 42.27 -34.05 15.52
N GLY A 18 41.09 -33.61 15.12
CA GLY A 18 40.43 -34.00 13.88
C GLY A 18 39.66 -32.79 13.39
N ASP A 19 40.19 -32.14 12.37
CA ASP A 19 39.46 -31.18 11.55
C ASP A 19 38.22 -31.88 11.01
N ASP A 20 37.04 -31.54 11.54
CA ASP A 20 35.80 -31.83 10.83
C ASP A 20 34.76 -30.75 11.10
N ALA A 21 34.26 -30.23 9.99
CA ALA A 21 33.33 -29.15 9.89
C ALA A 21 32.04 -29.48 10.64
N SER A 22 31.78 -28.76 11.73
CA SER A 22 30.44 -28.59 12.25
C SER A 22 30.25 -27.13 12.63
N ARG A 23 30.18 -26.29 11.58
CA ARG A 23 29.35 -25.09 11.67
C ARG A 23 27.95 -25.60 11.98
N SER A 24 27.54 -25.37 13.22
CA SER A 24 26.15 -25.29 13.61
C SER A 24 25.46 -24.34 12.63
N THR A 25 24.86 -24.89 11.57
CA THR A 25 23.67 -24.30 10.98
C THR A 25 22.61 -24.44 12.06
N ALA A 26 22.52 -23.42 12.92
CA ALA A 26 21.26 -23.12 13.56
C ALA A 26 20.26 -22.97 12.42
N GLU A 27 19.49 -24.03 12.19
CA GLU A 27 18.39 -24.07 11.27
C GLU A 27 17.49 -22.90 11.68
N LYS A 28 17.48 -21.86 10.84
CA LYS A 28 16.71 -20.64 11.07
C LYS A 28 15.30 -21.12 11.35
N ALA A 29 14.81 -20.92 12.58
CA ALA A 29 13.44 -21.28 12.94
C ALA A 29 12.52 -20.73 11.84
N PRO A 30 11.52 -21.49 11.36
CA PRO A 30 10.66 -21.05 10.27
C PRO A 30 10.13 -19.67 10.63
N GLU A 31 10.55 -18.65 9.85
CA GLU A 31 10.10 -17.28 10.03
C GLU A 31 8.58 -17.31 9.91
N VAL A 32 7.90 -17.11 11.03
CA VAL A 32 6.44 -16.93 11.04
C VAL A 32 6.18 -15.80 10.05
N PRO A 33 5.33 -16.01 9.03
CA PRO A 33 5.11 -14.99 8.01
C PRO A 33 4.70 -13.70 8.71
N ALA A 34 5.45 -12.63 8.43
CA ALA A 34 5.22 -11.34 9.05
C ALA A 34 3.75 -10.96 8.88
N ARG A 35 3.09 -10.63 9.99
CA ARG A 35 1.71 -10.13 9.93
C ARG A 35 1.71 -8.82 9.13
N PHE A 36 0.69 -8.63 8.31
CA PHE A 36 0.55 -7.39 7.55
C PHE A 36 0.58 -6.17 8.48
N ALA A 37 1.49 -5.24 8.19
CA ALA A 37 1.73 -4.02 8.92
C ALA A 37 2.39 -3.00 7.99
N CYS A 38 2.20 -1.70 8.25
CA CYS A 38 2.80 -0.62 7.46
C CYS A 38 4.28 -0.37 7.83
N ASN A 39 5.09 -1.42 7.71
CA ASN A 39 6.54 -1.38 7.83
C ASN A 39 7.16 -2.32 6.78
N GLU A 40 8.47 -2.26 6.60
CA GLU A 40 9.18 -3.00 5.55
C GLU A 40 8.92 -4.52 5.61
N GLU A 41 8.92 -5.13 6.80
CA GLU A 41 8.68 -6.57 6.95
C GLU A 41 7.22 -6.95 6.66
N GLY A 42 6.27 -6.12 7.09
CA GLY A 42 4.83 -6.37 6.96
C GLY A 42 4.29 -6.19 5.54
N VAL A 43 4.87 -5.26 4.75
CA VAL A 43 4.44 -5.04 3.36
C VAL A 43 5.17 -5.93 2.35
N ARG A 44 6.40 -6.36 2.65
CA ARG A 44 7.25 -7.11 1.72
C ARG A 44 6.58 -8.33 1.08
N PRO A 45 5.79 -9.16 1.78
CA PRO A 45 5.14 -10.32 1.17
C PRO A 45 4.03 -9.97 0.17
N TYR A 46 3.52 -8.74 0.20
CA TYR A 46 2.33 -8.31 -0.55
C TYR A 46 2.64 -7.24 -1.61
N ARG A 47 3.90 -6.86 -1.73
CA ARG A 47 4.36 -5.73 -2.55
C ARG A 47 4.13 -5.93 -4.05
N HIS A 48 4.11 -4.82 -4.78
CA HIS A 48 4.29 -4.81 -6.22
C HIS A 48 5.72 -4.38 -6.59
N ASP A 49 6.36 -5.11 -7.50
CA ASP A 49 7.74 -4.82 -7.93
C ASP A 49 7.89 -3.51 -8.72
N MET A 50 6.77 -2.85 -9.04
CA MET A 50 6.75 -1.54 -9.71
C MET A 50 7.06 -0.38 -8.76
N LEU A 51 7.04 -0.60 -7.44
CA LEU A 51 7.39 0.38 -6.43
C LEU A 51 8.56 -0.11 -5.58
N SER A 52 9.36 0.85 -5.09
CA SER A 52 10.34 0.55 -4.06
C SER A 52 9.64 0.10 -2.78
N ILE A 53 10.31 -0.69 -1.93
CA ILE A 53 9.74 -1.08 -0.62
C ILE A 53 9.42 0.17 0.22
N SER A 54 10.27 1.20 0.15
CA SER A 54 10.01 2.46 0.84
C SER A 54 8.73 3.13 0.35
N ASP A 55 8.50 3.19 -0.97
CA ASP A 55 7.25 3.73 -1.53
C ASP A 55 6.03 2.93 -1.05
N GLU A 56 6.11 1.60 -1.01
CA GLU A 56 5.03 0.72 -0.53
C GLU A 56 4.71 0.96 0.95
N VAL A 57 5.73 1.14 1.79
CA VAL A 57 5.55 1.51 3.20
C VAL A 57 4.86 2.87 3.33
N GLU A 58 5.24 3.85 2.51
CA GLU A 58 4.60 5.18 2.47
C GLU A 58 3.14 5.12 2.02
N VAL A 59 2.82 4.28 1.02
CA VAL A 59 1.43 4.03 0.60
C VAL A 59 0.63 3.46 1.76
N CYS A 60 1.12 2.40 2.41
CA CYS A 60 0.44 1.77 3.53
C CYS A 60 0.22 2.76 4.69
N ASN A 61 1.25 3.53 5.07
CA ASN A 61 1.15 4.51 6.15
C ASN A 61 0.15 5.62 5.84
N SER A 62 0.11 6.09 4.60
CA SER A 62 -0.85 7.12 4.17
C SER A 62 -2.30 6.62 4.22
N MET A 63 -2.51 5.37 3.82
CA MET A 63 -3.82 4.71 3.97
C MET A 63 -4.19 4.53 5.44
N GLN A 64 -3.26 4.02 6.26
CA GLN A 64 -3.49 3.79 7.68
C GLN A 64 -3.84 5.09 8.41
N ALA A 65 -3.13 6.19 8.10
CA ALA A 65 -3.43 7.51 8.65
C ALA A 65 -4.82 8.01 8.24
N SER A 66 -5.23 7.75 6.99
CA SER A 66 -6.53 8.17 6.45
C SER A 66 -7.69 7.34 7.00
N GLU A 67 -7.50 6.04 7.23
CA GLU A 67 -8.54 5.14 7.75
C GLU A 67 -8.60 5.08 9.27
N GLY A 68 -7.55 5.52 9.97
CA GLY A 68 -7.40 5.37 11.42
C GLY A 68 -7.17 3.91 11.88
N LYS A 69 -6.92 3.00 10.94
CA LYS A 69 -6.68 1.57 11.16
C LYS A 69 -5.80 1.01 10.04
N LEU A 70 -5.23 -0.18 10.23
CA LEU A 70 -4.53 -0.87 9.14
C LEU A 70 -5.49 -1.12 7.97
N PRO A 71 -5.10 -0.81 6.72
CA PRO A 71 -5.90 -1.15 5.55
C PRO A 71 -5.97 -2.67 5.39
N SER A 72 -6.92 -3.14 4.58
CA SER A 72 -6.87 -4.54 4.14
C SER A 72 -5.67 -4.75 3.22
N VAL A 73 -5.16 -5.99 3.14
CA VAL A 73 -4.09 -6.35 2.20
C VAL A 73 -4.52 -6.07 0.76
N GLN A 74 -5.78 -6.38 0.42
CA GLN A 74 -6.31 -6.17 -0.93
C GLN A 74 -6.33 -4.68 -1.28
N PHE A 75 -6.85 -3.84 -0.40
CA PHE A 75 -6.93 -2.40 -0.65
C PHE A 75 -5.53 -1.77 -0.73
N PHE A 76 -4.59 -2.25 0.07
CA PHE A 76 -3.18 -1.86 -0.03
C PHE A 76 -2.62 -2.18 -1.41
N GLN A 77 -2.77 -3.41 -1.90
CA GLN A 77 -2.30 -3.82 -3.23
C GLN A 77 -2.94 -2.99 -4.34
N ASP A 78 -4.25 -2.77 -4.26
CA ASP A 78 -5.00 -1.96 -5.22
C ASP A 78 -4.52 -0.49 -5.25
N MET A 79 -4.27 0.10 -4.08
CA MET A 79 -3.71 1.45 -3.96
C MET A 79 -2.27 1.50 -4.51
N SER A 80 -1.42 0.56 -4.14
CA SER A 80 -0.03 0.50 -4.60
C SER A 80 0.06 0.34 -6.12
N LYS A 81 -0.80 -0.50 -6.71
CA LYS A 81 -0.95 -0.63 -8.16
C LYS A 81 -1.38 0.68 -8.81
N ALA A 82 -2.33 1.40 -8.21
CA ALA A 82 -2.76 2.69 -8.72
C ALA A 82 -1.62 3.73 -8.66
N VAL A 83 -0.94 3.85 -7.51
CA VAL A 83 0.22 4.75 -7.34
C VAL A 83 1.30 4.46 -8.37
N ALA A 84 1.62 3.18 -8.59
CA ALA A 84 2.54 2.77 -9.66
C ALA A 84 2.06 3.24 -11.04
N ALA A 85 0.78 3.05 -11.35
CA ALA A 85 0.21 3.46 -12.63
C ALA A 85 0.28 4.99 -12.84
N PHE A 86 0.00 5.80 -11.81
CA PHE A 86 0.17 7.25 -11.86
C PHE A 86 1.63 7.64 -12.11
N LYS A 87 2.59 7.04 -11.41
CA LYS A 87 4.04 7.29 -11.59
C LYS A 87 4.48 6.92 -13.01
N ILE A 88 4.06 5.76 -13.53
CA ILE A 88 4.36 5.32 -14.91
C ILE A 88 3.79 6.31 -15.94
N LYS A 89 2.61 6.89 -15.68
CA LYS A 89 1.99 7.90 -16.55
C LYS A 89 2.58 9.30 -16.40
N GLY A 90 3.60 9.48 -15.57
CA GLY A 90 4.32 10.74 -15.44
C GLY A 90 3.75 11.68 -14.38
N SER A 91 3.01 11.16 -13.39
CA SER A 91 2.74 11.94 -12.18
C SER A 91 4.06 12.37 -11.54
N LYS A 92 4.10 13.62 -11.07
CA LYS A 92 5.26 14.20 -10.37
C LYS A 92 5.18 14.00 -8.86
N ASP A 93 4.01 13.63 -8.36
CA ASP A 93 3.78 13.40 -6.94
C ASP A 93 4.46 12.08 -6.51
N ASP A 94 5.05 12.09 -5.32
CA ASP A 94 5.63 10.89 -4.71
C ASP A 94 4.54 9.91 -4.24
N ALA A 95 4.94 8.71 -3.80
CA ALA A 95 3.99 7.66 -3.42
C ALA A 95 3.09 8.05 -2.24
N ARG A 96 3.65 8.81 -1.28
CA ARG A 96 2.93 9.31 -0.11
C ARG A 96 1.90 10.35 -0.51
N GLU A 97 2.30 11.34 -1.30
CA GLU A 97 1.42 12.41 -1.77
C GLU A 97 0.30 11.86 -2.66
N LEU A 98 0.61 10.94 -3.58
CA LEU A 98 -0.40 10.30 -4.42
C LEU A 98 -1.43 9.51 -3.60
N SER A 99 -0.96 8.65 -2.69
CA SER A 99 -1.85 7.86 -1.84
C SER A 99 -2.71 8.75 -0.94
N TYR A 100 -2.13 9.80 -0.36
CA TYR A 100 -2.89 10.78 0.41
C TYR A 100 -3.96 11.51 -0.42
N GLN A 101 -3.62 11.98 -1.62
CA GLN A 101 -4.60 12.63 -2.50
C GLN A 101 -5.73 11.67 -2.92
N LEU A 102 -5.41 10.41 -3.22
CA LEU A 102 -6.42 9.40 -3.58
C LEU A 102 -7.35 9.08 -2.40
N MET A 103 -6.81 8.95 -1.19
CA MET A 103 -7.62 8.78 0.02
C MET A 103 -8.52 9.99 0.30
N ASN A 104 -8.03 11.21 0.07
CA ASN A 104 -8.84 12.42 0.19
C ASN A 104 -10.00 12.46 -0.82
N VAL A 105 -9.81 11.95 -2.04
CA VAL A 105 -10.91 11.82 -3.01
C VAL A 105 -11.97 10.84 -2.50
N ILE A 106 -11.55 9.68 -1.97
CA ILE A 106 -12.47 8.70 -1.36
C ILE A 106 -13.27 9.34 -0.21
N GLU A 107 -12.59 10.07 0.68
CA GLU A 107 -13.21 10.79 1.78
C GLU A 107 -14.20 11.85 1.28
N ALA A 108 -13.79 12.67 0.31
CA ALA A 108 -14.62 13.74 -0.24
C ALA A 108 -15.87 13.22 -0.97
N ARG A 109 -15.87 11.95 -1.40
CA ARG A 109 -17.06 11.27 -1.94
C ARG A 109 -17.92 10.62 -0.86
N GLY A 110 -17.55 10.70 0.41
CA GLY A 110 -18.25 10.05 1.52
C GLY A 110 -18.07 8.53 1.55
N GLN A 111 -16.97 8.01 0.97
CA GLN A 111 -16.75 6.58 0.77
C GLN A 111 -15.74 5.97 1.75
N SER A 112 -15.34 6.68 2.82
CA SER A 112 -14.36 6.18 3.79
C SER A 112 -14.76 4.85 4.44
N SER A 113 -16.06 4.63 4.66
CA SER A 113 -16.62 3.40 5.21
C SER A 113 -17.09 2.38 4.16
N ALA A 114 -16.89 2.67 2.87
CA ALA A 114 -17.26 1.76 1.80
C ALA A 114 -16.33 0.54 1.75
N ASP A 115 -16.75 -0.50 1.03
CA ASP A 115 -15.88 -1.65 0.74
C ASP A 115 -14.71 -1.25 -0.17
N ASP A 116 -13.68 -2.10 -0.17
CA ASP A 116 -12.44 -1.87 -0.91
C ASP A 116 -12.68 -1.77 -2.43
N ALA A 117 -13.65 -2.51 -2.95
CA ALA A 117 -14.01 -2.48 -4.37
C ALA A 117 -14.59 -1.11 -4.78
N THR A 118 -15.44 -0.53 -3.94
CA THR A 118 -16.01 0.81 -4.16
C THR A 118 -14.94 1.88 -4.07
N LYS A 119 -14.05 1.80 -3.08
CA LYS A 119 -12.89 2.71 -2.94
C LYS A 119 -11.99 2.63 -4.17
N TYR A 120 -11.65 1.42 -4.61
CA TYR A 120 -10.81 1.21 -5.77
C TYR A 120 -11.47 1.68 -7.08
N LYS A 121 -12.79 1.52 -7.24
CA LYS A 121 -13.50 2.09 -8.39
C LYS A 121 -13.34 3.61 -8.47
N THR A 122 -13.38 4.31 -7.34
CA THR A 122 -13.10 5.75 -7.29
C THR A 122 -11.66 6.05 -7.68
N ILE A 123 -10.67 5.28 -7.20
CA ILE A 123 -9.26 5.45 -7.59
C ILE A 123 -9.07 5.23 -9.10
N ASP A 124 -9.65 4.17 -9.67
CA ASP A 124 -9.59 3.86 -11.10
C ASP A 124 -10.21 4.96 -11.96
N MET A 125 -11.36 5.52 -11.53
CA MET A 125 -11.98 6.67 -12.18
C MET A 125 -11.03 7.89 -12.15
N VAL A 126 -10.39 8.20 -11.02
CA VAL A 126 -9.42 9.30 -10.95
C VAL A 126 -8.24 9.05 -11.90
N PHE A 127 -7.74 7.81 -11.96
CA PHE A 127 -6.67 7.45 -12.89
C PHE A 127 -7.09 7.61 -14.36
N LYS A 128 -8.31 7.20 -14.72
CA LYS A 128 -8.86 7.41 -16.07
C LYS A 128 -8.92 8.88 -16.44
N MET A 129 -9.33 9.75 -15.50
CA MET A 129 -9.32 11.19 -15.73
C MET A 129 -7.89 11.71 -15.92
N PHE A 130 -6.96 11.35 -15.03
CA PHE A 130 -5.56 11.72 -15.16
C PHE A 130 -4.97 11.31 -16.52
N ASN A 131 -5.16 10.06 -16.92
CA ASN A 131 -4.67 9.56 -18.19
C ASN A 131 -5.39 10.21 -19.39
N GLY A 132 -6.70 10.40 -19.32
CA GLY A 132 -7.52 11.00 -20.39
C GLY A 132 -7.14 12.46 -20.69
N TRP A 133 -6.71 13.22 -19.69
CA TRP A 133 -6.24 14.59 -19.84
C TRP A 133 -4.70 14.74 -19.81
N ASN A 134 -3.96 13.65 -20.01
CA ASN A 134 -2.49 13.63 -20.03
C ASN A 134 -1.84 14.31 -18.81
N GLY A 135 -2.37 14.00 -17.62
CA GLY A 135 -1.89 14.52 -16.35
C GLY A 135 -2.28 15.96 -16.02
N ARG A 136 -3.04 16.64 -16.90
CA ARG A 136 -3.52 18.01 -16.64
C ARG A 136 -4.65 18.07 -15.60
N ILE A 137 -5.42 16.98 -15.47
CA ILE A 137 -6.33 16.76 -14.36
C ILE A 137 -5.67 15.79 -13.40
N THR A 138 -5.40 16.24 -12.18
CA THR A 138 -4.70 15.49 -11.13
C THR A 138 -5.67 15.04 -10.05
N PRO A 139 -5.32 14.05 -9.21
CA PRO A 139 -6.12 13.70 -8.04
C PRO A 139 -6.41 14.90 -7.13
N ARG A 140 -5.45 15.83 -7.01
CA ARG A 140 -5.62 17.12 -6.32
C ARG A 140 -6.73 17.98 -6.93
N ASP A 141 -6.80 18.12 -8.25
CA ASP A 141 -7.87 18.88 -8.91
C ASP A 141 -9.25 18.28 -8.60
N VAL A 142 -9.35 16.95 -8.64
CA VAL A 142 -10.58 16.22 -8.31
C VAL A 142 -10.98 16.44 -6.85
N ASN A 143 -10.04 16.32 -5.91
CA ASN A 143 -10.28 16.55 -4.49
C ASN A 143 -10.75 17.99 -4.21
N VAL A 144 -10.08 19.00 -4.77
CA VAL A 144 -10.45 20.42 -4.62
C VAL A 144 -11.87 20.65 -5.13
N PHE A 145 -12.20 20.12 -6.32
CA PHE A 145 -13.54 20.24 -6.88
C PHE A 145 -14.60 19.59 -6.00
N LEU A 146 -14.37 18.36 -5.53
CA LEU A 146 -15.31 17.65 -4.67
C LEU A 146 -15.52 18.40 -3.35
N ARG A 147 -14.45 18.87 -2.70
CA ARG A 147 -14.57 19.65 -1.46
C ARG A 147 -15.33 20.97 -1.68
N ASN A 148 -15.10 21.65 -2.80
CA ASN A 148 -15.84 22.87 -3.16
C ASN A 148 -17.31 22.60 -3.52
N SER A 149 -17.65 21.36 -3.88
CA SER A 149 -19.04 20.95 -4.16
C SER A 149 -19.86 20.71 -2.87
N GLY A 150 -19.23 20.73 -1.70
CA GLY A 150 -19.88 20.51 -0.41
C GLY A 150 -20.69 19.20 -0.40
N SER A 151 -21.94 19.25 0.06
CA SER A 151 -22.80 18.07 0.15
C SER A 151 -23.11 17.37 -1.18
N LEU A 152 -22.91 18.06 -2.33
CA LEU A 152 -23.13 17.46 -3.64
C LEU A 152 -22.05 16.45 -4.00
N ALA A 153 -20.86 16.53 -3.40
CA ALA A 153 -19.75 15.61 -3.65
C ALA A 153 -20.13 14.14 -3.45
N HIS A 154 -20.97 13.86 -2.45
CA HIS A 154 -21.44 12.51 -2.13
C HIS A 154 -22.52 11.99 -3.10
N LYS A 155 -23.13 12.89 -3.88
CA LYS A 155 -24.25 12.59 -4.79
C LYS A 155 -23.84 12.60 -6.26
N LEU A 156 -22.63 13.09 -6.56
CA LEU A 156 -22.10 13.11 -7.92
C LEU A 156 -21.88 11.68 -8.41
N SER A 157 -22.52 11.36 -9.53
CA SER A 157 -22.21 10.16 -10.30
C SER A 157 -20.79 10.25 -10.87
N ASP A 158 -20.22 9.10 -11.24
CA ASP A 158 -18.90 9.04 -11.87
C ASP A 158 -18.89 9.87 -13.17
N ASP A 159 -19.92 9.73 -14.01
CA ASP A 159 -20.04 10.50 -15.26
C ASP A 159 -20.19 12.01 -15.00
N GLY A 160 -20.99 12.40 -14.00
CA GLY A 160 -21.16 13.80 -13.64
C GLY A 160 -19.85 14.43 -13.13
N LEU A 161 -19.04 13.67 -12.40
CA LEU A 161 -17.73 14.10 -11.95
C LEU A 161 -16.75 14.24 -13.13
N ILE A 162 -16.73 13.27 -14.05
CA ILE A 162 -15.88 13.33 -15.27
C ILE A 162 -16.25 14.55 -16.12
N GLN A 163 -17.54 14.81 -16.34
CA GLN A 163 -18.00 16.01 -17.05
C GLN A 163 -17.60 17.30 -16.33
N SER A 164 -17.66 17.30 -14.99
CA SER A 164 -17.22 18.44 -14.21
C SER A 164 -15.71 18.68 -14.32
N MET A 165 -14.90 17.62 -14.42
CA MET A 165 -13.46 17.74 -14.64
C MET A 165 -13.13 18.30 -16.03
N ALA A 166 -13.97 18.07 -17.03
CA ALA A 166 -13.84 18.74 -18.31
C ALA A 166 -13.98 20.27 -18.16
N MET A 167 -14.92 20.74 -17.35
CA MET A 167 -15.05 22.18 -17.05
C MET A 167 -13.84 22.72 -16.28
N VAL A 168 -13.33 21.96 -15.30
CA VAL A 168 -12.08 22.32 -14.59
C VAL A 168 -10.92 22.44 -15.58
N MET A 169 -10.81 21.55 -16.56
CA MET A 169 -9.79 21.64 -17.60
C MET A 169 -9.92 22.91 -18.44
N GLU A 170 -11.14 23.29 -18.87
CA GLU A 170 -11.34 24.53 -19.63
C GLU A 170 -10.99 25.77 -18.79
N ASN A 171 -11.33 25.78 -17.49
CA ASN A 171 -10.93 26.86 -16.59
C ASN A 171 -9.41 26.95 -16.42
N LYS A 172 -8.72 25.81 -16.34
CA LYS A 172 -7.25 25.75 -16.30
C LYS A 172 -6.66 26.34 -17.59
N LYS A 173 -7.15 25.94 -18.77
CA LYS A 173 -6.72 26.51 -20.06
C LYS A 173 -6.91 28.03 -20.11
N ALA A 174 -8.06 28.53 -19.66
CA ALA A 174 -8.34 29.96 -19.60
C ALA A 174 -7.38 30.71 -18.65
N ALA A 175 -6.89 30.05 -17.61
CA ALA A 175 -5.92 30.58 -16.65
C ALA A 175 -4.44 30.43 -17.07
N GLY A 176 -4.17 29.92 -18.29
CA GLY A 176 -2.81 29.81 -18.84
C GLY A 176 -2.10 28.48 -18.55
N LEU A 177 -2.87 27.43 -18.25
CA LEU A 177 -2.40 26.04 -18.12
C LEU A 177 -2.48 25.27 -19.44
#